data_AF-A0A348XKA1-F1
#
_entry.id   AF-A0A348XKA1-F1
#
_cell.length_a   1.000
_cell.length_b   1.000
_cell.length_c   1.000
_cell.angle_alpha   90.00
_cell.angle_beta   90.00
_cell.angle_gamma   90.00
#
_symmetry.space_group_name_H-M   'P 1'
#
loop_
_entity.id
_entity.type
_entity.pdbx_description
1 polymer ?
#
loop_
_entity_poly.entity_id
_entity_poly.type
_entity_poly.pdbx_seq_one_letter_code
_entity_poly.pdbx_strand_id
1 'polypeptide(L)'
;TTTLSGTNTYSGDTAIGAGTLEIGGTGTLQSGSYAGAIANTGTLHYNSSTDQELSGLISGSGALLKESASTLTLSGNNNYSGTTSVDDGTLLVNGTSSGGGSVNVASGATLGGTGTIGGTVTVASGGIFSPGTP
;
A
#
# COMPACT_ATOMS: atom_id res chain seq x y z
N THR A 1 -5.08 -16.58 -4.81
CA THR A 1 -4.85 -15.18 -5.20
C THR A 1 -5.89 -14.79 -6.21
N THR A 2 -6.48 -13.60 -6.05
CA THR A 2 -7.30 -12.94 -7.06
C THR A 2 -6.47 -11.81 -7.65
N THR A 3 -6.26 -11.79 -8.96
CA THR A 3 -5.41 -10.78 -9.61
C THR A 3 -6.23 -9.87 -10.51
N LEU A 4 -6.05 -8.56 -10.34
CA LEU A 4 -6.64 -7.51 -11.16
C LEU A 4 -5.55 -6.92 -12.06
N SER A 5 -5.51 -7.37 -13.33
CA SER A 5 -4.42 -7.03 -14.26
C SER A 5 -4.68 -5.82 -15.17
N GLY A 6 -5.93 -5.33 -15.21
CA GLY A 6 -6.35 -4.17 -16.02
C GLY A 6 -6.95 -3.06 -15.18
N THR A 7 -7.34 -1.95 -15.80
CA THR A 7 -8.05 -0.86 -15.12
C THR A 7 -9.42 -1.33 -14.67
N ASN A 8 -9.68 -1.24 -13.36
CA ASN A 8 -10.98 -1.58 -12.78
C ASN A 8 -11.75 -0.30 -12.47
N THR A 9 -13.01 -0.25 -12.89
CA THR A 9 -13.88 0.92 -12.72
C THR A 9 -15.01 0.68 -11.72
N TYR A 10 -14.94 -0.41 -10.93
CA TYR A 10 -15.94 -0.64 -9.90
C TYR A 10 -15.84 0.47 -8.86
N SER A 11 -17.01 0.80 -8.30
CA SER A 11 -17.16 1.71 -7.18
C SER A 11 -17.72 0.93 -5.99
N GLY A 12 -17.38 1.37 -4.79
CA GLY A 12 -17.71 0.68 -3.54
C GLY A 12 -16.49 0.14 -2.82
N ASP A 13 -16.71 -0.43 -1.64
CA ASP A 13 -15.65 -0.92 -0.77
C ASP A 13 -15.10 -2.28 -1.21
N THR A 14 -13.85 -2.56 -0.81
CA THR A 14 -13.17 -3.83 -1.08
C THR A 14 -12.98 -4.59 0.23
N ALA A 15 -13.33 -5.88 0.25
CA ALA A 15 -13.05 -6.78 1.36
C ALA A 15 -12.08 -7.87 0.90
N ILE A 16 -10.93 -7.95 1.57
CA ILE A 16 -9.93 -9.01 1.39
C ILE A 16 -10.03 -9.93 2.61
N GLY A 17 -10.64 -11.09 2.41
CA GLY A 17 -10.72 -12.15 3.41
C GLY A 17 -9.38 -12.89 3.55
N ALA A 18 -9.45 -14.19 3.84
CA ALA A 18 -8.27 -15.05 3.75
C ALA A 18 -7.75 -15.12 2.29
N GLY A 19 -6.43 -14.99 2.11
CA GLY A 19 -5.77 -15.03 0.81
C GLY A 19 -5.27 -13.66 0.33
N THR A 20 -4.97 -13.55 -0.97
CA THR A 20 -4.30 -12.39 -1.56
C THR A 20 -5.16 -11.77 -2.65
N LEU A 21 -5.37 -10.46 -2.57
CA LEU A 21 -5.79 -9.62 -3.70
C LEU A 21 -4.54 -8.97 -4.28
N GLU A 22 -4.26 -9.24 -5.55
CA GLU A 22 -3.14 -8.64 -6.28
C GLU A 22 -3.65 -7.62 -7.29
N ILE A 23 -3.07 -6.42 -7.29
CA ILE A 23 -3.19 -5.46 -8.39
C ILE A 23 -1.91 -5.59 -9.22
N GLY A 24 -1.97 -6.26 -10.36
CA GLY A 24 -0.79 -6.66 -11.14
C GLY A 24 -0.78 -6.10 -12.56
N GLY A 25 0.31 -6.31 -13.32
CA GLY A 25 0.39 -5.85 -14.72
C GLY A 25 0.22 -4.34 -14.84
N THR A 26 -0.74 -3.87 -15.64
CA THR A 26 -1.11 -2.44 -15.71
C THR A 26 -2.35 -2.11 -14.87
N GLY A 27 -2.68 -2.99 -13.91
CA GLY A 27 -3.90 -2.93 -13.13
C GLY A 27 -4.01 -1.68 -12.27
N THR A 28 -5.22 -1.12 -12.17
CA THR A 28 -5.51 -0.01 -11.25
C THR A 28 -6.90 -0.19 -10.65
N LEU A 29 -7.11 0.39 -9.47
CA LEU A 29 -8.42 0.59 -8.87
C LEU A 29 -8.89 2.00 -9.19
N GLN A 30 -10.09 2.09 -9.77
CA GLN A 30 -10.75 3.33 -10.16
C GLN A 30 -9.80 4.28 -10.93
N SER A 31 -9.14 3.72 -11.94
CA SER A 31 -8.20 4.43 -12.81
C SER A 31 -7.03 5.12 -12.08
N GLY A 32 -6.61 4.57 -10.95
CA GLY A 32 -5.42 5.03 -10.22
C GLY A 32 -5.71 5.88 -8.98
N SER A 33 -6.96 6.22 -8.70
CA SER A 33 -7.34 6.88 -7.43
C SER A 33 -8.61 6.25 -6.86
N TYR A 34 -8.45 5.52 -5.77
CA TYR A 34 -9.49 4.71 -5.17
C TYR A 34 -9.78 5.17 -3.74
N ALA A 35 -11.00 5.67 -3.54
CA ALA A 35 -11.48 6.24 -2.27
C ALA A 35 -12.33 5.25 -1.44
N GLY A 36 -12.64 4.07 -1.99
CA GLY A 36 -13.39 3.05 -1.26
C GLY A 36 -12.58 2.48 -0.10
N ALA A 37 -13.25 2.07 0.98
CA ALA A 37 -12.58 1.41 2.09
C ALA A 37 -12.01 0.05 1.65
N ILE A 38 -10.91 -0.37 2.27
CA ILE A 38 -10.32 -1.69 2.10
C ILE A 38 -10.26 -2.37 3.47
N ALA A 39 -11.16 -3.33 3.71
CA ALA A 39 -11.10 -4.21 4.86
C ALA A 39 -10.19 -5.40 4.54
N ASN A 40 -8.97 -5.39 5.06
CA ASN A 40 -7.94 -6.39 4.75
C ASN A 40 -7.64 -7.30 5.96
N THR A 41 -7.97 -8.58 5.83
CA THR A 41 -7.59 -9.64 6.79
C THR A 41 -6.63 -10.67 6.19
N GLY A 42 -6.28 -10.51 4.90
CA GLY A 42 -5.35 -11.36 4.17
C GLY A 42 -4.13 -10.58 3.70
N THR A 43 -3.95 -10.45 2.39
CA THR A 43 -2.86 -9.68 1.79
C THR A 43 -3.39 -8.79 0.67
N LEU A 44 -3.09 -7.50 0.76
CA LEU A 44 -3.17 -6.58 -0.36
C LEU A 44 -1.78 -6.51 -1.01
N HIS A 45 -1.67 -7.07 -2.22
CA HIS A 45 -0.44 -7.09 -2.98
C HIS A 45 -0.53 -6.09 -4.14
N TYR A 46 0.30 -5.05 -4.11
CA TYR A 46 0.44 -4.09 -5.18
C TYR A 46 1.69 -4.40 -6.03
N ASN A 47 1.44 -4.94 -7.22
CA ASN A 47 2.43 -5.38 -8.21
C ASN A 47 2.17 -4.78 -9.61
N SER A 48 1.51 -3.62 -9.65
CA SER A 48 1.17 -2.95 -10.91
C SER A 48 2.30 -2.02 -11.32
N SER A 49 2.57 -1.92 -12.62
CA SER A 49 3.51 -0.97 -13.20
C SER A 49 2.97 0.45 -13.27
N THR A 50 1.70 0.67 -12.91
CA THR A 50 1.05 1.98 -12.89
C THR A 50 1.08 2.54 -11.47
N ASP A 51 0.98 3.86 -11.32
CA ASP A 51 0.82 4.49 -10.02
C ASP A 51 -0.63 4.34 -9.50
N GLN A 52 -0.78 4.26 -8.18
CA GLN A 52 -2.08 4.19 -7.52
C GLN A 52 -2.09 5.01 -6.23
N GLU A 53 -3.19 5.74 -6.03
CA GLU A 53 -3.57 6.33 -4.76
C GLU A 53 -4.71 5.53 -4.13
N LEU A 54 -4.54 5.19 -2.85
CA LEU A 54 -5.56 4.64 -1.97
C LEU A 54 -5.87 5.70 -0.91
N SER A 55 -6.95 6.44 -1.13
CA SER A 55 -7.42 7.52 -0.25
C SER A 55 -8.48 7.06 0.75
N GLY A 56 -9.08 5.89 0.53
CA GLY A 56 -9.98 5.24 1.47
C GLY A 56 -9.25 4.66 2.69
N LEU A 57 -10.02 4.35 3.75
CA LEU A 57 -9.52 3.67 4.95
C LEU A 57 -9.07 2.25 4.60
N ILE A 58 -7.80 1.93 4.84
CA ILE A 58 -7.34 0.53 4.92
C ILE A 58 -7.37 0.08 6.39
N SER A 59 -8.04 -1.03 6.66
CA SER A 59 -8.27 -1.56 8.02
C SER A 59 -8.05 -3.07 8.10
N GLY A 60 -7.97 -3.61 9.32
CA GLY A 60 -7.85 -5.05 9.58
C GLY A 60 -6.43 -5.50 9.92
N SER A 61 -6.22 -6.81 9.99
CA SER A 61 -4.94 -7.41 10.40
C SER A 61 -4.08 -7.89 9.25
N GLY A 62 -4.54 -7.72 8.00
CA GLY A 62 -3.87 -8.21 6.81
C GLY A 62 -2.62 -7.41 6.46
N ALA A 63 -1.73 -8.03 5.71
CA ALA A 63 -0.48 -7.42 5.25
C ALA A 63 -0.68 -6.57 3.99
N LEU A 64 0.22 -5.62 3.79
CA LEU A 64 0.40 -4.87 2.54
C LEU A 64 1.76 -5.22 1.94
N LEU A 65 1.77 -5.62 0.67
CA LEU A 65 2.99 -5.95 -0.07
C LEU A 65 3.09 -5.06 -1.30
N LYS A 66 4.24 -4.42 -1.50
CA LYS A 66 4.54 -3.54 -2.63
C LYS A 66 5.80 -4.01 -3.34
N GLU A 67 5.63 -4.68 -4.49
CA GLU A 67 6.72 -5.37 -5.23
C GLU A 67 6.98 -4.83 -6.64
N SER A 68 6.28 -3.77 -7.08
CA SER A 68 6.48 -3.17 -8.40
C SER A 68 7.37 -1.92 -8.39
N ALA A 69 7.91 -1.50 -9.54
CA ALA A 69 8.72 -0.28 -9.63
C ALA A 69 7.93 1.05 -9.49
N SER A 70 6.59 1.01 -9.54
CA SER A 70 5.75 2.22 -9.52
C SER A 70 5.55 2.80 -8.12
N THR A 71 4.72 3.85 -8.01
CA THR A 71 4.37 4.50 -6.76
C THR A 71 3.00 4.04 -6.26
N LEU A 72 2.96 3.57 -5.01
CA LEU A 72 1.72 3.41 -4.26
C LEU A 72 1.62 4.52 -3.21
N THR A 73 0.54 5.29 -3.23
CA THR A 73 0.27 6.37 -2.29
C THR A 73 -0.87 6.01 -1.35
N LEU A 74 -0.63 6.07 -0.04
CA LEU A 74 -1.62 5.91 1.01
C LEU A 74 -1.96 7.28 1.59
N SER A 75 -3.07 7.87 1.17
CA SER A 75 -3.53 9.20 1.64
C SER A 75 -4.66 9.11 2.67
N GLY A 76 -5.28 7.93 2.83
CA GLY A 76 -6.32 7.69 3.83
C GLY A 76 -5.84 7.61 5.28
N ASN A 77 -6.79 7.57 6.21
CA ASN A 77 -6.54 7.34 7.64
C ASN A 77 -6.46 5.85 7.96
N ASN A 78 -5.37 5.19 7.59
CA ASN A 78 -5.23 3.75 7.72
C ASN A 78 -5.06 3.30 9.17
N ASN A 79 -5.72 2.21 9.54
CA ASN A 79 -5.66 1.59 10.87
C ASN A 79 -5.47 0.07 10.81
N TYR A 80 -4.82 -0.43 9.75
CA TYR A 80 -4.44 -1.84 9.68
C TYR A 80 -3.21 -2.13 10.53
N SER A 81 -3.17 -3.31 11.14
CA SER A 81 -2.09 -3.74 12.05
C SER A 81 -1.13 -4.75 11.45
N GLY A 82 -1.42 -5.25 10.24
CA GLY A 82 -0.53 -6.15 9.53
C GLY A 82 0.72 -5.44 9.03
N THR A 83 1.74 -6.22 8.66
CA THR A 83 3.02 -5.70 8.18
C THR A 83 2.91 -5.10 6.80
N THR A 84 3.64 -4.03 6.56
CA THR A 84 3.85 -3.44 5.23
C THR A 84 5.25 -3.78 4.74
N SER A 85 5.37 -4.49 3.63
CA SER A 85 6.65 -4.71 2.95
C SER A 85 6.73 -3.87 1.69
N VAL A 86 7.79 -3.07 1.59
CA VAL A 86 8.13 -2.28 0.40
C VAL A 86 9.37 -2.91 -0.20
N ASP A 87 9.15 -3.82 -1.13
CA ASP A 87 10.19 -4.66 -1.70
C ASP A 87 10.75 -4.06 -3.01
N ASP A 88 9.95 -3.24 -3.71
CA ASP A 88 10.40 -2.43 -4.85
C ASP A 88 9.58 -1.13 -5.03
N GLY A 89 10.15 -0.19 -5.79
CA GLY A 89 9.54 1.09 -6.14
C GLY A 89 9.36 2.02 -4.95
N THR A 90 8.24 2.75 -4.93
CA THR A 90 7.97 3.76 -3.88
C THR A 90 6.64 3.50 -3.17
N LEU A 91 6.68 3.57 -1.83
CA LEU A 91 5.50 3.75 -0.99
C LEU A 91 5.50 5.16 -0.43
N LEU A 92 4.46 5.94 -0.73
CA LEU A 92 4.21 7.24 -0.11
C LEU A 92 3.11 7.12 0.93
N VAL A 93 3.40 7.49 2.17
CA VAL A 93 2.40 7.62 3.23
C VAL A 93 2.12 9.11 3.44
N ASN A 94 1.00 9.58 2.90
CA ASN A 94 0.57 10.98 2.99
C ASN A 94 -0.59 11.19 3.98
N GLY A 95 -1.27 10.11 4.36
CA GLY A 95 -2.28 10.11 5.42
C GLY A 95 -1.71 9.62 6.76
N THR A 96 -2.46 8.77 7.45
CA THR A 96 -1.98 8.10 8.67
C THR A 96 -1.93 6.59 8.48
N SER A 97 -1.00 5.92 9.17
CA SER A 97 -0.99 4.48 9.37
C SER A 97 -0.85 4.18 10.86
N SER A 98 -1.96 4.23 11.59
CA SER A 98 -2.00 4.22 13.07
C SER A 98 -2.19 2.84 13.69
N GLY A 99 -2.43 1.80 12.88
CA GLY A 99 -2.74 0.45 13.39
C GLY A 99 -1.55 -0.31 13.98
N GLY A 100 -0.36 0.29 13.98
CA GLY A 100 0.84 -0.26 14.64
C GLY A 100 1.59 -1.34 13.86
N GLY A 101 1.17 -1.63 12.62
CA GLY A 101 1.90 -2.54 11.74
C GLY A 101 3.31 -2.04 11.43
N SER A 102 4.29 -2.94 11.41
CA SER A 102 5.67 -2.60 11.04
C SER A 102 5.77 -2.33 9.54
N VAL A 103 6.66 -1.41 9.16
CA VAL A 103 7.02 -1.14 7.76
C VAL A 103 8.44 -1.60 7.52
N ASN A 104 8.64 -2.49 6.55
CA ASN A 104 9.94 -2.97 6.12
C ASN A 104 10.23 -2.44 4.72
N VAL A 105 11.39 -1.83 4.52
CA VAL A 105 11.82 -1.26 3.23
C VAL A 105 13.06 -2.02 2.77
N ALA A 106 12.96 -2.70 1.64
CA ALA A 106 14.05 -3.47 1.06
C ALA A 106 15.13 -2.58 0.41
N SER A 107 16.25 -3.18 0.03
CA SER A 107 17.28 -2.50 -0.74
C SER A 107 16.73 -2.02 -2.08
N GLY A 108 16.96 -0.75 -2.45
CA GLY A 108 16.47 -0.14 -3.69
C GLY A 108 15.04 0.39 -3.62
N ALA A 109 14.25 -0.03 -2.63
CA ALA A 109 12.91 0.48 -2.40
C ALA A 109 12.92 1.81 -1.64
N THR A 110 11.86 2.61 -1.82
CA THR A 110 11.70 3.92 -1.19
C THR A 110 10.44 3.97 -0.34
N LEU A 111 10.59 4.43 0.90
CA LEU A 111 9.50 4.90 1.74
C LEU A 111 9.59 6.42 1.87
N GLY A 112 8.48 7.11 1.64
CA GLY A 112 8.40 8.56 1.81
C GLY A 112 6.99 9.04 2.13
N GLY A 113 6.77 10.34 1.93
CA GLY A 113 5.49 11.01 2.16
C GLY A 113 5.53 11.98 3.33
N THR A 114 4.41 12.70 3.51
CA THR A 114 4.24 13.75 4.53
C THR A 114 3.41 13.30 5.74
N GLY A 115 3.01 12.03 5.76
CA GLY A 115 2.09 11.47 6.75
C GLY A 115 2.78 10.88 7.99
N THR A 116 2.00 10.11 8.75
CA THR A 116 2.44 9.49 10.01
C THR A 116 2.37 7.97 9.95
N ILE A 117 3.42 7.30 10.41
CA ILE A 117 3.46 5.85 10.62
C ILE A 117 3.54 5.59 12.13
N GLY A 118 2.58 4.84 12.67
CA GLY A 118 2.49 4.51 14.10
C GLY A 118 3.27 3.26 14.52
N GLY A 119 3.71 2.44 13.58
CA GLY A 119 4.51 1.25 13.83
C GLY A 119 6.03 1.48 13.69
N THR A 120 6.81 0.43 13.92
CA THR A 120 8.27 0.46 13.67
C THR A 120 8.55 0.51 12.17
N VAL A 121 9.48 1.36 11.76
CA VAL A 121 10.01 1.40 10.39
C VAL A 121 11.42 0.81 10.38
N THR A 122 11.64 -0.22 9.57
CA THR A 122 12.94 -0.86 9.34
C THR A 122 13.34 -0.65 7.89
N VAL A 123 14.50 -0.06 7.65
CA VAL A 123 15.05 0.17 6.30
C VAL A 123 16.31 -0.67 6.14
N ALA A 124 16.30 -1.59 5.19
CA ALA A 124 17.44 -2.44 4.88
C ALA A 124 18.61 -1.60 4.34
N SER A 125 19.83 -2.16 4.38
CA SER A 125 20.97 -1.54 3.71
C SER A 125 20.65 -1.34 2.22
N GLY A 126 20.79 -0.11 1.73
CA GLY A 126 20.44 0.27 0.35
C GLY A 126 18.98 0.68 0.14
N GLY A 127 18.10 0.58 1.15
CA GLY A 127 16.76 1.15 1.12
C GLY A 127 16.79 2.67 1.33
N ILE A 128 15.78 3.37 0.83
CA ILE A 128 15.68 4.82 0.89
C ILE A 128 14.51 5.23 1.79
N PHE A 129 14.80 6.06 2.79
CA PHE A 129 13.80 6.80 3.55
C PHE A 129 13.85 8.28 3.14
N SER A 130 12.79 8.75 2.49
CA SER A 130 12.69 10.10 1.92
C SER A 130 11.49 10.84 2.53
N PRO A 131 11.59 11.33 3.77
CA PRO A 131 10.50 12.06 4.40
C PRO A 131 10.18 13.34 3.61
N GLY A 132 8.88 13.66 3.50
CA GLY A 132 8.42 14.89 2.88
C GLY A 132 8.83 16.14 3.68
N THR A 133 8.84 17.29 3.03
CA THR A 133 9.09 18.57 3.72
C THR A 133 7.93 18.89 4.68
N PRO A 134 8.20 19.34 5.92
CA PRO A 134 7.17 19.74 6.88
C PRO A 134 6.29 20.91 6.41
#